data_AF-A0A9D4EDU2-F1
#
_entry.id   AF-A0A9D4EDU2-F1
#
_cell.length_a   1.000
_cell.length_b   1.000
_cell.length_c   1.000
_cell.angle_alpha   90.00
_cell.angle_beta   90.00
_cell.angle_gamma   90.00
#
_symmetry.space_group_name_H-M   'P 1'
#
loop_
_entity.id
_entity.type
_entity.pdbx_description
1 polymer ?
#
loop_
_entity_poly.entity_id
_entity_poly.type
_entity_poly.pdbx_seq_one_letter_code
_entity_poly.pdbx_strand_id
1 'polypeptide(L)'
;MLIEDLDVRLAVTTDSPSSLRLIEDLGVRLAVTTDNPSSLRLIEDLGVRLAVTTDKPSSLRLIEDQVARLSVTTDNPSSLRLIDDLGVRLAVTTDSPSSLRLIEDLGVRLEVTTDSASSLRLFEDLGVRLAVTTDSPVISSLLKI
;
A
#
# COMPACT_ATOMS: atom_id res chain seq x y z
N MET A 1 -7.07 7.85 15.80
CA MET A 1 -7.06 8.69 14.59
C MET A 1 -6.01 9.75 14.82
N LEU A 2 -5.05 9.88 13.90
CA LEU A 2 -4.03 10.92 13.88
C LEU A 2 -4.23 11.73 12.59
N ILE A 3 -4.16 13.05 12.69
CA ILE A 3 -4.28 13.98 11.57
C ILE A 3 -3.11 14.95 11.71
N GLU A 4 -2.29 15.04 10.68
CA GLU A 4 -1.14 15.95 10.61
C GLU A 4 -1.21 16.75 9.32
N ASP A 5 -0.97 18.07 9.42
CA ASP A 5 -1.04 18.98 8.28
C ASP A 5 0.32 19.14 7.59
N LEU A 6 1.42 19.10 8.36
CA LEU A 6 2.77 19.22 7.81
C LEU A 6 3.79 18.56 8.72
N ASP A 7 4.46 17.53 8.22
CA ASP A 7 5.55 16.88 8.92
C ASP A 7 6.77 16.63 8.03
N VAL A 8 7.95 16.89 8.61
CA VAL A 8 9.20 16.50 7.95
C VAL A 8 9.44 15.00 8.11
N ARG A 9 9.03 14.43 9.25
CA ARG A 9 9.14 13.00 9.54
C ARG A 9 8.12 12.56 10.57
N LEU A 10 7.25 11.64 10.18
CA LEU A 10 6.32 10.97 11.08
C LEU A 10 6.64 9.47 11.13
N ALA A 11 6.65 8.91 12.35
CA ALA A 11 6.84 7.50 12.58
C ALA A 11 5.79 6.99 13.56
N VAL A 12 4.99 6.02 13.14
CA VAL A 12 3.94 5.40 13.95
C VAL A 12 4.27 3.93 14.14
N THR A 13 4.25 3.46 15.38
CA THR A 13 4.43 2.04 15.72
C THR A 13 3.38 1.63 16.73
N THR A 14 2.60 0.59 16.40
CA THR A 14 1.52 0.09 17.26
C THR A 14 1.45 -1.43 17.21
N ASP A 15 1.00 -2.03 18.31
CA ASP A 15 0.76 -3.46 18.44
C ASP A 15 -0.74 -3.73 18.68
N SER A 16 -1.32 -4.56 17.84
CA SER A 16 -2.68 -5.07 17.92
C SER A 16 -3.79 -4.01 18.04
N PRO A 17 -3.77 -2.89 17.30
CA PRO A 17 -4.83 -1.90 17.38
C PRO A 17 -6.12 -2.44 16.79
N SER A 18 -7.25 -2.19 17.46
CA SER A 18 -8.58 -2.43 16.88
C SER A 18 -8.82 -1.56 15.64
N SER A 19 -8.27 -0.35 15.62
CA SER A 19 -8.24 0.50 14.44
C SER A 19 -7.11 1.53 14.51
N LEU A 20 -6.34 1.63 13.43
CA LEU A 20 -5.40 2.73 13.17
C LEU A 20 -5.91 3.54 11.96
N ARG A 21 -6.05 4.85 12.14
CA ARG A 21 -6.35 5.79 11.05
C ARG A 21 -5.37 6.95 11.11
N LEU A 22 -4.60 7.14 10.04
CA LEU A 22 -3.70 8.27 9.83
C LEU A 22 -4.15 9.04 8.60
N ILE A 23 -4.16 10.36 8.71
CA ILE A 23 -4.40 11.30 7.62
C ILE A 23 -3.26 12.31 7.65
N GLU A 24 -2.52 12.44 6.56
CA GLU A 24 -1.42 13.39 6.43
C GLU A 24 -1.64 14.23 5.18
N ASP A 25 -1.62 15.56 5.31
CA ASP A 25 -1.74 16.45 4.14
C ASP A 25 -0.38 16.56 3.44
N LEU A 26 0.67 16.96 4.17
CA LEU A 26 2.01 17.15 3.61
C LEU A 26 3.08 16.40 4.43
N GLY A 27 3.76 15.45 3.79
CA GLY A 27 4.80 14.62 4.42
C GLY A 27 6.08 14.51 3.60
N VAL A 28 7.25 14.65 4.25
CA VAL A 28 8.53 14.28 3.58
C VAL A 28 8.87 12.81 3.81
N ARG A 29 8.60 12.27 5.00
CA ARG A 29 8.80 10.85 5.31
C ARG A 29 7.77 10.36 6.31
N LEU A 30 6.93 9.44 5.88
CA LEU A 30 6.04 8.70 6.74
C LEU A 30 6.48 7.23 6.84
N ALA A 31 6.61 6.73 8.06
CA ALA A 31 6.83 5.32 8.36
C ALA A 31 5.77 4.80 9.31
N VAL A 32 5.03 3.77 8.89
CA VAL A 32 4.02 3.10 9.72
C VAL A 32 4.40 1.63 9.88
N THR A 33 4.55 1.20 11.13
CA THR A 33 4.77 -0.21 11.48
C THR A 33 3.63 -0.66 12.39
N THR A 34 2.94 -1.74 12.03
CA THR A 34 1.84 -2.23 12.85
C THR A 34 1.78 -3.75 12.88
N ASP A 35 1.60 -4.32 14.06
CA ASP A 35 1.38 -5.75 14.24
C ASP A 35 -0.11 -6.04 14.52
N ASN A 36 -0.66 -7.09 13.91
CA ASN A 36 -2.02 -7.61 14.07
C ASN A 36 -3.17 -6.57 14.11
N PRO A 37 -3.24 -5.55 13.22
CA PRO A 37 -4.34 -4.60 13.27
C PRO A 37 -5.64 -5.23 12.74
N SER A 38 -6.76 -4.99 13.43
CA SER A 38 -8.07 -5.33 12.84
C SER A 38 -8.38 -4.42 11.63
N SER A 39 -7.92 -3.17 11.65
CA SER A 39 -8.09 -2.24 10.53
C SER A 39 -7.00 -1.18 10.55
N LEU A 40 -6.27 -1.04 9.43
CA LEU A 40 -5.32 0.02 9.17
C LEU A 40 -5.79 0.83 7.97
N ARG A 41 -5.93 2.14 8.15
CA ARG A 41 -6.20 3.09 7.07
C ARG A 41 -5.20 4.23 7.11
N LEU A 42 -4.54 4.43 5.98
CA LEU A 42 -3.71 5.59 5.71
C LEU A 42 -4.30 6.38 4.53
N ILE A 43 -4.25 7.70 4.66
CA ILE A 43 -4.57 8.66 3.61
C ILE A 43 -3.45 9.70 3.65
N GLU A 44 -2.70 9.86 2.57
CA GLU A 44 -1.68 10.91 2.44
C GLU A 44 -1.92 11.66 1.11
N ASP A 45 -1.96 13.00 1.17
CA ASP A 45 -2.19 13.83 -0.01
C ASP A 45 -0.87 14.02 -0.77
N LEU A 46 0.12 14.69 -0.17
CA LEU A 46 1.43 14.90 -0.79
C LEU A 46 2.58 14.34 0.05
N GLY A 47 3.23 13.32 -0.51
CA GLY A 47 4.31 12.57 0.12
C GLY A 47 5.58 12.46 -0.72
N VAL A 48 6.76 12.54 -0.09
CA VAL A 48 8.02 12.18 -0.79
C VAL A 48 8.36 10.70 -0.60
N ARG A 49 8.15 10.16 0.59
CA ARG A 49 8.48 8.77 0.93
C ARG A 49 7.51 8.22 1.96
N LEU A 50 6.74 7.22 1.56
CA LEU A 50 5.89 6.46 2.44
C LEU A 50 6.38 5.01 2.53
N ALA A 51 6.55 4.52 3.76
CA ALA A 51 6.84 3.13 4.05
C ALA A 51 5.82 2.56 5.03
N VAL A 52 5.13 1.50 4.64
CA VAL A 52 4.17 0.80 5.50
C VAL A 52 4.59 -0.65 5.65
N THR A 53 4.78 -1.08 6.89
CA THR A 53 5.05 -2.48 7.26
C THR A 53 3.95 -2.97 8.17
N THR A 54 3.30 -4.08 7.81
CA THR A 54 2.20 -4.61 8.62
C THR A 54 2.21 -6.14 8.67
N ASP A 55 2.07 -6.70 9.86
CA ASP A 55 1.91 -8.15 10.05
C ASP A 55 0.43 -8.48 10.36
N LYS A 56 -0.11 -9.51 9.68
CA LYS A 56 -1.46 -10.09 9.85
C LYS A 56 -2.61 -9.07 9.96
N PRO A 57 -2.73 -8.06 9.08
CA PRO A 57 -3.88 -7.17 9.12
C PRO A 57 -5.15 -7.90 8.65
N SER A 58 -6.27 -7.71 9.38
CA SER A 58 -7.57 -8.12 8.83
C SER A 58 -7.99 -7.22 7.65
N SER A 59 -7.61 -5.95 7.68
CA SER A 59 -7.80 -5.04 6.54
C SER A 59 -6.72 -3.95 6.56
N LEU A 60 -6.05 -3.77 5.42
CA LEU A 60 -5.14 -2.67 5.15
C LEU A 60 -5.62 -1.86 3.95
N ARG A 61 -5.76 -0.55 4.13
CA ARG A 61 -6.11 0.39 3.07
C ARG A 61 -5.15 1.59 3.05
N LEU A 62 -4.48 1.79 1.92
CA LEU A 62 -3.75 3.02 1.59
C LEU A 62 -4.47 3.77 0.48
N ILE A 63 -4.47 5.10 0.57
CA ILE A 63 -4.99 6.01 -0.44
C ILE A 63 -4.00 7.17 -0.50
N GLU A 64 -3.38 7.35 -1.66
CA GLU A 64 -2.38 8.37 -1.91
C GLU A 64 -2.79 9.20 -3.12
N ASP A 65 -2.67 10.52 -3.03
CA ASP A 65 -2.82 11.41 -4.20
C ASP A 65 -1.48 11.55 -4.93
N GLN A 66 -0.42 12.00 -4.26
CA GLN A 66 0.89 12.15 -4.86
C GLN A 66 2.01 11.66 -3.96
N VAL A 67 2.65 10.55 -4.36
CA VAL A 67 3.78 9.99 -3.62
C VAL A 67 4.96 9.69 -4.53
N ALA A 68 6.11 10.32 -4.25
CA ALA A 68 7.30 10.06 -5.06
C ALA A 68 7.82 8.62 -4.87
N ARG A 69 7.68 8.03 -3.69
CA ARG A 69 8.06 6.64 -3.42
C ARG A 69 7.15 6.02 -2.36
N LEU A 70 6.44 4.97 -2.72
CA LEU A 70 5.65 4.15 -1.81
C LEU A 70 6.22 2.73 -1.76
N SER A 71 6.48 2.26 -0.53
CA SER A 71 6.84 0.88 -0.24
C SER A 71 5.84 0.30 0.76
N VAL A 72 5.17 -0.79 0.37
CA VAL A 72 4.25 -1.52 1.23
C VAL A 72 4.76 -2.94 1.39
N THR A 73 5.01 -3.35 2.62
CA THR A 73 5.35 -4.72 2.99
C THR A 73 4.27 -5.24 3.93
N THR A 74 3.61 -6.34 3.56
CA THR A 74 2.54 -6.89 4.40
C THR A 74 2.59 -8.41 4.45
N ASP A 75 2.54 -8.96 5.65
CA ASP A 75 2.51 -10.41 5.88
C ASP A 75 1.08 -10.88 6.18
N ASN A 76 0.62 -11.93 5.49
CA ASN A 76 -0.65 -12.62 5.69
C ASN A 76 -1.91 -11.72 5.85
N PRO A 77 -2.17 -10.73 4.96
CA PRO A 77 -3.36 -9.90 5.08
C PRO A 77 -4.62 -10.64 4.62
N SER A 78 -5.73 -10.46 5.35
CA SER A 78 -7.04 -10.88 4.84
C SER A 78 -7.48 -10.01 3.66
N SER A 79 -7.17 -8.71 3.68
CA SER A 79 -7.41 -7.81 2.55
C SER A 79 -6.38 -6.69 2.52
N LEU A 80 -5.75 -6.50 1.36
CA LEU A 80 -4.91 -5.36 1.02
C LEU A 80 -5.55 -4.56 -0.12
N ARG A 81 -5.77 -3.27 0.10
CA ARG A 81 -6.17 -2.32 -0.94
C ARG A 81 -5.24 -1.12 -0.95
N LEU A 82 -4.71 -0.79 -2.11
CA LEU A 82 -3.92 0.40 -2.34
C LEU A 82 -4.50 1.14 -3.56
N ILE A 83 -4.62 2.45 -3.41
CA ILE A 83 -5.06 3.39 -4.44
C ILE A 83 -3.99 4.48 -4.47
N ASP A 84 -3.38 4.69 -5.63
CA ASP A 84 -2.36 5.71 -5.87
C ASP A 84 -2.76 6.48 -7.13
N ASP A 85 -2.88 7.80 -7.04
CA ASP A 85 -3.19 8.63 -8.22
C ASP A 85 -1.89 8.92 -9.00
N LEU A 86 -0.90 9.54 -8.35
CA LEU A 86 0.36 9.96 -8.95
C LEU A 86 1.59 9.39 -8.22
N GLY A 87 2.24 8.40 -8.83
CA GLY A 87 3.40 7.70 -8.28
C GLY A 87 4.64 7.76 -9.18
N VAL A 88 5.84 7.96 -8.60
CA VAL A 88 7.10 7.70 -9.35
C VAL A 88 7.57 6.27 -9.16
N ARG A 89 7.47 5.73 -7.94
CA ARG A 89 7.84 4.34 -7.65
C ARG A 89 6.89 3.76 -6.61
N LEU A 90 6.20 2.72 -7.02
CA LEU A 90 5.34 1.91 -6.18
C LEU A 90 5.90 0.50 -6.08
N ALA A 91 6.19 0.06 -4.86
CA ALA A 91 6.64 -1.29 -4.55
C ALA A 91 5.70 -1.92 -3.51
N VAL A 92 5.08 -3.03 -3.88
CA VAL A 92 4.19 -3.80 -3.00
C VAL A 92 4.74 -5.21 -2.88
N THR A 93 5.10 -5.61 -1.66
CA THR A 93 5.51 -6.96 -1.31
C THR A 93 4.49 -7.52 -0.33
N THR A 94 3.87 -8.65 -0.67
CA THR A 94 2.84 -9.25 0.19
C THR A 94 2.91 -10.76 0.21
N ASP A 95 3.08 -11.35 1.39
CA ASP A 95 2.99 -12.80 1.57
C ASP A 95 1.54 -13.22 1.83
N SER A 96 1.07 -14.20 1.06
CA SER A 96 -0.18 -14.93 1.27
C SER A 96 -1.47 -14.08 1.49
N PRO A 97 -1.74 -13.00 0.74
CA PRO A 97 -3.01 -12.28 0.83
C PRO A 97 -4.22 -13.13 0.44
N SER A 98 -5.29 -13.07 1.22
CA SER A 98 -6.59 -13.58 0.75
C SER A 98 -7.14 -12.72 -0.42
N SER A 99 -6.90 -11.42 -0.40
CA SER A 99 -7.23 -10.52 -1.52
C SER A 99 -6.23 -9.36 -1.59
N LEU A 100 -5.66 -9.16 -2.77
CA LEU A 100 -4.86 -7.99 -3.10
C LEU A 100 -5.54 -7.20 -4.22
N ARG A 101 -5.77 -5.91 -3.98
CA ARG A 101 -6.25 -4.96 -5.00
C ARG A 101 -5.34 -3.75 -5.06
N LEU A 102 -4.81 -3.50 -6.24
CA LEU A 102 -4.01 -2.32 -6.55
C LEU A 102 -4.66 -1.51 -7.67
N ILE A 103 -4.72 -0.20 -7.48
CA ILE A 103 -5.20 0.77 -8.46
C ILE A 103 -4.15 1.88 -8.51
N GLU A 104 -3.54 2.08 -9.68
CA GLU A 104 -2.59 3.15 -9.96
C GLU A 104 -3.08 3.90 -11.21
N ASP A 105 -3.22 5.24 -11.14
CA ASP A 105 -3.56 6.04 -12.33
C ASP A 105 -2.28 6.35 -13.13
N LEU A 106 -1.41 7.24 -12.64
CA LEU A 106 -0.17 7.62 -13.30
C LEU A 106 1.06 7.12 -12.53
N GLY A 107 1.87 6.27 -13.18
CA GLY A 107 3.03 5.61 -12.58
C GLY A 107 4.27 5.56 -13.47
N VAL A 108 5.46 5.80 -12.92
CA VAL A 108 6.71 5.51 -13.67
C VAL A 108 7.16 4.06 -13.49
N ARG A 109 7.03 3.51 -12.28
CA ARG A 109 7.38 2.12 -12.00
C ARG A 109 6.47 1.55 -10.93
N LEU A 110 5.80 0.47 -11.30
CA LEU A 110 5.08 -0.40 -10.39
C LEU A 110 5.73 -1.78 -10.33
N GLU A 111 6.01 -2.22 -9.10
CA GLU A 111 6.53 -3.54 -8.79
C GLU A 111 5.65 -4.22 -7.73
N VAL A 112 5.07 -5.37 -8.09
CA VAL A 112 4.23 -6.18 -7.21
C VAL A 112 4.87 -7.56 -7.06
N THR A 113 5.18 -7.95 -5.84
CA THR A 113 5.69 -9.28 -5.50
C THR A 113 4.76 -9.94 -4.50
N THR A 114 4.31 -11.15 -4.79
CA THR A 114 3.49 -11.91 -3.86
C THR A 114 3.74 -13.41 -3.95
N ASP A 115 3.92 -14.08 -2.82
CA ASP A 115 4.24 -15.51 -2.80
C ASP A 115 3.02 -16.34 -3.23
N SER A 116 1.86 -16.04 -2.65
CA SER A 116 0.59 -16.67 -3.01
C SER A 116 -0.57 -15.71 -2.78
N ALA A 117 -1.64 -15.79 -3.57
CA ALA A 117 -2.84 -15.01 -3.32
C ALA A 117 -4.08 -15.77 -3.78
N SER A 118 -5.18 -15.69 -3.02
CA SER A 118 -6.46 -16.25 -3.49
C SER A 118 -7.07 -15.40 -4.61
N SER A 119 -6.85 -14.08 -4.57
CA SER A 119 -7.26 -13.14 -5.62
C SER A 119 -6.29 -11.98 -5.73
N LEU A 120 -5.88 -11.66 -6.95
CA LEU A 120 -5.08 -10.49 -7.28
C LEU A 120 -5.80 -9.68 -8.37
N ARG A 121 -5.99 -8.38 -8.13
CA ARG A 121 -6.49 -7.45 -9.14
C ARG A 121 -5.59 -6.23 -9.22
N LEU A 122 -5.10 -5.95 -10.41
CA LEU A 122 -4.30 -4.79 -10.71
C LEU A 122 -4.98 -3.95 -11.80
N PHE A 123 -5.15 -2.67 -11.51
CA PHE A 123 -5.60 -1.65 -12.45
C PHE A 123 -4.48 -0.60 -12.57
N GLU A 124 -3.98 -0.40 -13.78
CA GLU A 124 -2.94 0.59 -14.11
C GLU A 124 -3.44 1.36 -15.34
N ASP A 125 -3.56 2.68 -15.30
CA ASP A 125 -3.90 3.49 -16.49
C ASP A 125 -2.61 3.81 -17.27
N LEU A 126 -1.85 4.80 -16.81
CA LEU A 126 -0.64 5.29 -17.47
C LEU A 126 0.63 4.94 -16.69
N GLY A 127 1.03 3.68 -16.82
CA GLY A 127 2.28 3.15 -16.29
C GLY A 127 3.38 2.96 -17.34
N VAL A 128 4.62 3.42 -17.05
CA VAL A 128 5.79 3.19 -17.92
C VAL A 128 6.37 1.79 -17.76
N ARG A 129 6.44 1.28 -16.52
CA ARG A 129 7.02 -0.04 -16.23
C ARG A 129 6.21 -0.76 -15.16
N LEU A 130 5.68 -1.92 -15.54
CA LEU A 130 5.01 -2.85 -14.65
C LEU A 130 5.81 -4.15 -14.53
N ALA A 131 6.05 -4.58 -13.29
CA ALA A 131 6.57 -5.91 -12.97
C ALA A 131 5.67 -6.58 -11.92
N VAL A 132 5.19 -7.79 -12.22
CA VAL A 132 4.40 -8.61 -11.29
C VAL A 132 5.07 -9.98 -11.18
N THR A 133 5.44 -10.37 -9.96
CA THR A 133 6.06 -11.66 -9.65
C THR A 133 5.16 -12.42 -8.68
N THR A 134 4.83 -13.67 -9.01
CA THR A 134 4.02 -14.55 -8.17
C THR A 134 4.57 -15.97 -8.14
N ASP A 135 4.69 -16.59 -6.96
CA ASP A 135 5.23 -17.96 -6.84
C ASP A 135 4.17 -19.06 -7.07
N SER A 136 2.88 -18.73 -6.92
CA SER A 136 1.76 -19.68 -7.08
C SER A 136 0.73 -19.23 -8.12
N PRO A 137 -0.04 -20.13 -8.74
CA PRO A 137 -1.13 -19.76 -9.64
C PRO A 137 -2.22 -19.00 -8.87
N VAL A 138 -2.43 -17.75 -9.23
CA VAL A 138 -3.42 -16.85 -8.64
C VAL A 138 -4.55 -16.59 -9.65
N ILE A 139 -5.80 -16.50 -9.18
CA ILE A 139 -6.87 -15.86 -9.95
C ILE A 139 -6.53 -14.37 -10.04
N SER A 140 -5.83 -14.03 -11.12
CA SER A 140 -5.33 -12.70 -11.38
C SER A 140 -6.12 -12.03 -12.50
N SER A 141 -6.33 -10.74 -12.36
CA SER A 141 -6.82 -9.90 -13.45
C SER A 141 -5.96 -8.65 -13.48
N LEU A 142 -5.32 -8.42 -14.62
CA LEU A 142 -4.62 -7.18 -14.94
C LEU A 142 -5.48 -6.43 -15.95
N LEU A 143 -5.90 -5.23 -15.58
CA LEU A 143 -6.56 -4.31 -16.51
C LEU A 143 -5.65 -3.10 -16.68
N LYS A 144 -5.15 -2.93 -17.91
CA LYS A 144 -4.49 -1.71 -18.33
C LYS A 144 -5.50 -0.88 -19.12
N ILE A 145 -5.83 0.33 -18.64
CA ILE A 145 -6.85 1.21 -19.23
C ILE A 145 -6.21 2.08 -20.31
#